data_AF-A0A915EQX5-F1
#
_entry.id   AF-A0A915EQX5-F1
#
_cell.length_a   1.000
_cell.length_b   1.000
_cell.length_c   1.000
_cell.angle_alpha   90.00
_cell.angle_beta   90.00
_cell.angle_gamma   90.00
#
_symmetry.space_group_name_H-M   'P 1'
#
loop_
_entity.id
_entity.type
_entity.pdbx_description
1 polymer ?
#
loop_
_entity_poly.entity_id
_entity_poly.type
_entity_poly.pdbx_seq_one_letter_code
_entity_poly.pdbx_strand_id
1 'polypeptide(L)'
;MSVCTRSYANRDEQRCLRLSATGAVAFAFHVRALSQVYGLVVQNLEATKNDLFRGGGGVYGNQTSLSHSLSSICKFLNVDLKMLHVTNCPATDFAVGNFQSAEAMLEDQSDFESGGFSVPLELVIRDEEMGAKITTSMGEFQEHILRNRYLFSSAGKNEVSFFCYLLLDPSMLSSASSCDLRQFVSAIFYVGKGKHSRPLQHLNDANRCRSLLEDDSYQPTEKLKRILELWDNGHGVISLHLSHNIHSAEAFVREGSMIEAIGIHNLTNMAKANFRGLPTAWTKRQIQEFGAMLLRKAHVIFRNERCRPVYEADIAV
;
A
#
# COMPACT_ATOMS: atom_id res chain seq x y z
N MET A 1 -24.28 -14.36 25.92
CA MET A 1 -24.87 -13.19 25.21
C MET A 1 -26.01 -12.68 26.06
N SER A 2 -26.10 -11.38 26.32
CA SER A 2 -27.32 -10.77 26.86
C SER A 2 -27.90 -9.82 25.82
N VAL A 3 -29.18 -10.00 25.51
CA VAL A 3 -29.91 -9.11 24.61
C VAL A 3 -30.47 -7.99 25.48
N CYS A 4 -30.08 -6.75 25.20
CA CYS A 4 -30.61 -5.59 25.88
C CYS A 4 -31.49 -4.83 24.88
N THR A 5 -32.80 -4.90 25.09
CA THR A 5 -33.78 -4.10 24.36
C THR A 5 -33.98 -2.78 25.09
N ARG A 6 -33.61 -1.66 24.46
CA ARG A 6 -34.01 -0.33 24.91
C ARG A 6 -35.06 0.20 23.96
N SER A 7 -36.30 0.27 24.43
CA SER A 7 -37.38 0.97 23.75
C SER A 7 -37.26 2.47 24.06
N TYR A 8 -36.89 3.26 23.06
CA TYR A 8 -37.04 4.71 23.14
C TYR A 8 -38.41 5.11 22.60
N ALA A 9 -39.07 6.06 23.27
CA ALA A 9 -40.49 6.38 23.11
C ALA A 9 -40.91 6.98 21.75
N ASN A 10 -40.07 6.94 20.71
CA ASN A 10 -40.48 7.31 19.36
C ASN A 10 -39.54 6.70 18.31
N ARG A 11 -40.07 5.68 17.62
CA ARG A 11 -39.63 5.03 16.36
C ARG A 11 -38.20 4.44 16.33
N ASP A 12 -38.17 3.21 15.81
CA ASP A 12 -37.06 2.26 15.68
C ASP A 12 -36.60 1.56 16.97
N GLU A 13 -37.06 0.32 17.12
CA GLU A 13 -36.63 -0.62 18.15
C GLU A 13 -35.16 -1.02 17.90
N GLN A 14 -34.21 -0.26 18.44
CA GLN A 14 -32.79 -0.61 18.36
C GLN A 14 -32.47 -1.78 19.31
N ARG A 15 -32.16 -2.93 18.72
CA ARG A 15 -31.70 -4.12 19.46
C ARG A 15 -30.18 -4.08 19.55
N CYS A 16 -29.66 -3.91 20.76
CA CYS A 16 -28.22 -3.95 21.01
C CYS A 16 -27.82 -5.30 21.62
N LEU A 17 -26.84 -5.96 20.99
CA LEU A 17 -26.24 -7.18 21.50
C LEU A 17 -25.00 -6.82 22.31
N ARG A 18 -25.07 -7.00 23.63
CA ARG A 18 -23.91 -6.79 24.49
C ARG A 18 -23.11 -8.08 24.57
N LEU A 19 -21.92 -8.06 23.99
CA LEU A 19 -20.96 -9.16 24.10
C LEU A 19 -20.13 -8.98 25.37
N SER A 20 -19.75 -10.10 26.00
CA SER A 20 -18.69 -10.08 27.02
C SER A 20 -17.36 -9.71 26.34
N ALA A 21 -16.34 -9.30 27.11
CA ALA A 21 -15.02 -9.01 26.56
C ALA A 21 -14.48 -10.19 25.72
N THR A 22 -14.58 -11.42 26.23
CA THR A 22 -14.22 -12.64 25.50
C THR A 22 -15.10 -12.88 24.27
N GLY A 23 -16.41 -12.61 24.36
CA GLY A 23 -17.35 -12.75 23.25
C GLY A 23 -17.09 -11.74 22.13
N ALA A 24 -16.67 -10.52 22.47
CA ALA A 24 -16.31 -9.50 21.50
C ALA A 24 -15.04 -9.88 20.73
N VAL A 25 -14.04 -10.44 21.42
CA VAL A 25 -12.81 -10.95 20.78
C VAL A 25 -13.13 -12.12 19.83
N ALA A 26 -13.91 -13.10 20.29
CA ALA A 26 -14.31 -14.23 19.45
C ALA A 26 -15.12 -13.79 18.23
N PHE A 27 -16.06 -12.85 18.42
CA PHE A 27 -16.83 -12.26 17.32
C PHE A 27 -15.92 -11.56 16.29
N ALA A 28 -14.95 -10.76 16.76
CA ALA A 28 -13.99 -10.10 15.89
C ALA A 28 -13.14 -11.11 15.10
N PHE A 29 -12.73 -12.23 15.71
CA PHE A 29 -12.02 -13.29 15.00
C PHE A 29 -12.90 -13.96 13.93
N HIS A 30 -14.17 -14.24 14.23
CA HIS A 30 -15.09 -14.84 13.27
C HIS A 30 -15.34 -13.91 12.07
N VAL A 31 -15.65 -12.63 12.31
CA VAL A 31 -15.89 -11.66 11.22
C VAL A 31 -14.65 -11.48 10.35
N ARG A 32 -13.46 -11.44 10.95
CA ARG A 32 -12.21 -11.32 10.21
C ARG A 32 -11.90 -12.57 9.38
N ALA A 33 -12.03 -13.76 9.95
CA ALA A 33 -11.83 -15.00 9.23
C ALA A 33 -12.83 -15.13 8.07
N LEU A 34 -14.08 -14.72 8.29
CA LEU A 34 -15.10 -14.69 7.24
C LEU A 34 -14.73 -13.71 6.11
N SER A 35 -14.21 -12.53 6.45
CA SER A 35 -13.73 -11.57 5.45
C SER A 35 -12.55 -12.10 4.63
N GLN A 36 -11.60 -12.81 5.26
CA GLN A 36 -10.47 -13.39 4.54
C GLN A 36 -10.92 -14.50 3.59
N VAL A 37 -11.80 -15.38 4.06
CA VAL A 37 -12.41 -16.45 3.24
C VAL A 37 -13.23 -15.89 2.09
N TYR A 38 -14.04 -14.85 2.34
CA TYR A 38 -14.81 -14.19 1.30
C TYR A 38 -13.90 -13.65 0.18
N GLY A 39 -12.76 -13.07 0.54
CA GLY A 39 -11.75 -12.64 -0.43
C GLY A 39 -11.24 -13.79 -1.30
N LEU A 40 -10.92 -14.94 -0.70
CA LEU A 40 -10.48 -16.13 -1.44
C LEU A 40 -11.54 -16.62 -2.43
N VAL A 41 -12.80 -16.71 -1.99
CA VAL A 41 -13.90 -17.21 -2.81
C VAL A 41 -14.18 -16.25 -3.98
N VAL A 42 -14.25 -14.94 -3.73
CA VAL A 42 -14.53 -13.94 -4.79
C VAL A 42 -13.41 -13.87 -5.81
N GLN A 43 -12.15 -14.04 -5.38
CA GLN A 43 -10.99 -13.97 -6.26
C GLN A 43 -10.61 -15.32 -6.87
N ASN A 44 -11.37 -16.38 -6.55
CA ASN A 44 -11.07 -17.76 -6.96
C ASN A 44 -9.65 -18.20 -6.60
N LEU A 45 -9.17 -17.79 -5.42
CA LEU A 45 -7.87 -18.16 -4.87
C LEU A 45 -8.03 -19.23 -3.79
N GLU A 46 -7.02 -20.07 -3.62
CA GLU A 46 -6.94 -21.05 -2.54
C GLU A 46 -5.85 -20.68 -1.54
N ALA A 47 -6.07 -21.01 -0.25
CA ALA A 47 -5.07 -20.77 0.79
C ALA A 47 -5.08 -21.89 1.84
N THR A 48 -3.92 -22.19 2.41
CA THR A 48 -3.89 -23.07 3.59
C THR A 48 -4.30 -22.31 4.85
N LYS A 49 -4.71 -23.04 5.89
CA LYS A 49 -4.89 -22.45 7.24
C LYS A 49 -3.66 -21.69 7.73
N ASN A 50 -2.46 -22.14 7.36
CA ASN A 50 -1.21 -21.48 7.73
C ASN A 50 -1.05 -20.13 7.02
N ASP A 51 -1.43 -20.06 5.75
CA ASP A 51 -1.38 -18.82 4.96
C ASP A 51 -2.34 -17.78 5.51
N LEU A 52 -3.57 -18.21 5.85
CA LEU A 52 -4.55 -17.35 6.52
C LEU A 52 -4.08 -16.87 7.90
N PHE A 53 -3.44 -17.74 8.67
CA PHE A 53 -2.91 -17.39 9.99
C PHE A 53 -1.77 -16.38 9.91
N ARG A 54 -0.81 -16.61 9.01
CA ARG A 54 0.34 -15.73 8.79
C ARG A 54 -0.07 -14.41 8.14
N GLY A 55 -0.94 -14.47 7.13
CA GLY A 55 -1.52 -13.30 6.47
C GLY A 55 -2.38 -12.44 7.39
N GLY A 56 -2.93 -13.03 8.46
CA GLY A 56 -3.64 -12.31 9.53
C GLY A 56 -2.74 -11.50 10.47
N GLY A 57 -1.41 -11.49 10.32
CA GLY A 57 -0.50 -10.62 11.07
C GLY A 57 -0.51 -10.83 12.59
N GLY A 58 -0.78 -12.06 13.06
CA GLY A 58 -0.84 -12.41 14.48
C GLY A 58 -2.14 -11.99 15.19
N VAL A 59 -3.13 -11.48 14.46
CA VAL A 59 -4.40 -10.97 15.02
C VAL A 59 -5.20 -12.03 15.77
N TYR A 60 -5.10 -13.29 15.37
CA TYR A 60 -5.77 -14.41 16.03
C TYR A 60 -5.07 -14.85 17.32
N GLY A 61 -3.89 -14.29 17.65
CA GLY A 61 -3.04 -14.71 18.77
C GLY A 61 -2.36 -16.06 18.55
N ASN A 62 -3.15 -17.11 18.29
CA ASN A 62 -2.66 -18.45 17.99
C ASN A 62 -3.47 -19.12 16.87
N GLN A 63 -2.88 -20.16 16.28
CA GLN A 63 -3.47 -20.88 15.15
C GLN A 63 -4.77 -21.61 15.53
N THR A 64 -4.90 -21.99 16.80
CA THR A 64 -6.11 -22.62 17.36
C THR A 64 -7.31 -21.67 17.28
N SER A 65 -7.12 -20.37 17.53
CA SER A 65 -8.19 -19.37 17.50
C SER A 65 -8.68 -19.11 16.08
N LEU A 66 -7.79 -19.08 15.09
CA LEU A 66 -8.19 -19.05 13.68
C LEU A 66 -8.95 -20.33 13.31
N SER A 67 -8.42 -21.50 13.71
CA SER A 67 -9.06 -22.79 13.40
C SER A 67 -10.47 -22.88 13.97
N HIS A 68 -10.67 -22.41 15.21
CA HIS A 68 -11.98 -22.33 15.83
C HIS A 68 -12.93 -21.36 15.09
N SER A 69 -12.38 -20.25 14.59
CA SER A 69 -13.15 -19.29 13.80
C SER A 69 -13.62 -19.87 12.48
N LEU A 70 -12.71 -20.54 11.75
CA LEU A 70 -13.02 -21.24 10.50
C LEU A 70 -14.05 -22.35 10.74
N SER A 71 -13.90 -23.16 11.80
CA SER A 71 -14.89 -24.18 12.16
C SER A 71 -16.25 -23.58 12.50
N SER A 72 -16.29 -22.43 13.17
CA SER A 72 -17.55 -21.74 13.48
C SER A 72 -18.23 -21.19 12.23
N ILE A 73 -17.46 -20.68 11.28
CA ILE A 73 -17.96 -20.21 9.98
C ILE A 73 -18.50 -21.37 9.15
N CYS A 74 -17.76 -22.48 9.03
CA CYS A 74 -18.22 -23.69 8.36
C CYS A 74 -19.55 -24.19 8.92
N LYS A 75 -19.69 -24.23 10.25
CA LYS A 75 -20.95 -24.58 10.92
C LYS A 75 -22.07 -23.58 10.64
N PHE A 76 -21.78 -22.29 10.67
CA PHE A 76 -22.76 -21.23 10.45
C PHE A 76 -23.30 -21.22 9.01
N LEU A 77 -22.41 -21.42 8.03
CA LEU A 77 -22.75 -21.45 6.61
C LEU A 77 -23.18 -22.84 6.11
N ASN A 78 -23.02 -23.88 6.93
CA ASN A 78 -23.24 -25.28 6.57
C ASN A 78 -22.42 -25.71 5.34
N VAL A 79 -21.13 -25.39 5.35
CA VAL A 79 -20.19 -25.71 4.26
C VAL A 79 -18.91 -26.32 4.80
N ASP A 80 -18.28 -27.14 3.96
CA ASP A 80 -16.95 -27.69 4.26
C ASP A 80 -15.85 -26.64 4.06
N LEU A 81 -14.74 -26.83 4.78
CA LEU A 81 -13.61 -25.90 4.73
C LEU A 81 -13.04 -25.72 3.30
N LYS A 82 -13.06 -26.78 2.49
CA LYS A 82 -12.64 -26.72 1.07
C LYS A 82 -13.54 -25.82 0.23
N MET A 83 -14.84 -25.75 0.52
CA MET A 83 -15.78 -24.86 -0.18
C MET A 83 -15.53 -23.38 0.14
N LEU A 84 -14.78 -23.11 1.20
CA LEU A 84 -14.28 -21.78 1.55
C LEU A 84 -12.95 -21.45 0.87
N HIS A 85 -12.48 -22.32 -0.04
CA HIS A 85 -11.16 -22.30 -0.66
C HIS A 85 -10.02 -22.33 0.37
N VAL A 86 -10.28 -22.96 1.53
CA VAL A 86 -9.29 -23.14 2.59
C VAL A 86 -8.95 -24.62 2.72
N THR A 87 -7.66 -24.92 2.68
CA THR A 87 -7.16 -26.28 2.86
C THR A 87 -6.37 -26.43 4.16
N ASN A 88 -6.32 -27.64 4.70
CA ASN A 88 -5.32 -27.97 5.70
C ASN A 88 -3.98 -28.13 4.99
N CYS A 89 -2.85 -27.82 5.66
CA CYS A 89 -1.55 -28.18 5.11
C CYS A 89 -1.55 -29.69 4.80
N PRO A 90 -1.15 -30.10 3.58
CA PRO A 90 -1.10 -31.51 3.26
C PRO A 90 -0.12 -32.19 4.21
N ALA A 91 -0.59 -33.18 4.95
CA ALA A 91 0.28 -34.13 5.60
C ALA A 91 0.96 -34.92 4.48
N THR A 92 2.20 -34.55 4.15
CA THR A 92 3.19 -35.37 3.41
C THR A 92 2.60 -36.43 2.47
N ASP A 93 1.95 -36.00 1.39
CA ASP A 93 1.75 -36.85 0.21
C ASP A 93 2.71 -36.32 -0.85
N PHE A 94 3.89 -36.93 -0.91
CA PHE A 94 4.82 -36.75 -2.02
C PHE A 94 4.19 -37.36 -3.27
N ALA A 95 3.65 -36.53 -4.15
CA ALA A 95 3.46 -36.91 -5.55
C ALA A 95 4.83 -36.79 -6.24
N VAL A 96 5.53 -37.91 -6.42
CA VAL A 96 6.68 -37.99 -7.33
C VAL A 96 6.12 -38.15 -8.74
N GLY A 97 6.01 -37.03 -9.44
CA GLY A 97 5.70 -36.95 -10.86
C GLY A 97 6.15 -35.59 -11.37
N ASN A 98 6.79 -35.54 -12.54
CA ASN A 98 7.23 -34.29 -13.16
C ASN A 98 6.01 -33.42 -13.48
N PHE A 99 5.59 -32.60 -12.54
CA PHE A 99 4.58 -31.58 -12.72
C PHE A 99 5.25 -30.24 -12.41
N GLN A 100 5.64 -29.53 -13.47
CA GLN A 100 6.14 -28.16 -13.37
C GLN A 100 4.94 -27.28 -13.00
N SER A 101 4.90 -26.78 -11.76
CA SER A 101 3.92 -25.78 -11.33
C SER A 101 4.24 -24.44 -12.00
N ALA A 102 3.21 -23.74 -12.48
CA ALA A 102 3.34 -22.45 -13.15
C ALA A 102 3.98 -21.35 -12.27
N GLU A 103 4.01 -21.54 -10.95
CA GLU A 103 4.72 -20.65 -10.00
C GLU A 103 6.24 -20.81 -10.04
N ALA A 104 6.75 -22.02 -10.32
CA ALA A 104 8.18 -22.27 -10.48
C ALA A 104 8.73 -21.80 -11.83
N MET A 105 7.86 -21.47 -12.80
CA MET A 105 8.26 -20.93 -14.10
C MET A 105 8.55 -19.42 -14.08
N LEU A 106 8.28 -18.72 -12.97
CA LEU A 106 8.54 -17.28 -12.83
C LEU A 106 9.77 -16.95 -11.98
N GLU A 107 10.39 -17.95 -11.34
CA GLU A 107 11.61 -17.75 -10.53
C GLU A 107 12.90 -17.99 -11.33
N ASP A 108 12.81 -18.45 -12.58
CA ASP A 108 13.97 -18.79 -13.43
C ASP A 108 14.06 -17.95 -14.72
N GLN A 109 13.89 -16.63 -14.58
CA GLN A 109 14.35 -15.65 -15.58
C GLN A 109 15.20 -14.59 -14.89
N SER A 110 16.38 -15.00 -14.43
CA SER A 110 17.55 -14.13 -14.45
C SER A 110 17.82 -13.71 -15.90
N ASP A 111 18.10 -12.43 -16.08
CA ASP A 111 18.44 -11.73 -17.35
C ASP A 111 17.27 -11.20 -18.18
N PHE A 112 16.36 -10.45 -17.54
CA PHE A 112 15.53 -9.47 -18.27
C PHE A 112 15.97 -8.04 -17.93
N GLU A 113 16.80 -7.46 -18.80
CA GLU A 113 17.06 -6.02 -18.81
C GLU A 113 15.75 -5.26 -19.08
N SER A 114 15.08 -4.81 -18.02
CA SER A 114 13.93 -3.92 -18.14
C SER A 114 14.06 -2.76 -17.17
N GLY A 115 14.15 -1.54 -17.72
CA GLY A 115 13.63 -0.28 -17.17
C GLY A 115 14.01 0.17 -15.75
N GLY A 116 14.79 -0.59 -14.98
CA GLY A 116 15.14 -0.30 -13.58
C GLY A 116 14.03 -0.53 -12.54
N PHE A 117 12.77 -0.66 -12.95
CA PHE A 117 11.61 -0.84 -12.05
C PHE A 117 11.45 -2.28 -11.53
N SER A 118 10.69 -2.46 -10.44
CA SER A 118 10.37 -3.80 -9.93
C SER A 118 9.49 -4.61 -10.91
N VAL A 119 9.62 -5.94 -10.89
CA VAL A 119 8.81 -6.83 -11.75
C VAL A 119 7.31 -6.59 -11.59
N PRO A 120 6.72 -6.46 -10.37
CA PRO A 120 5.30 -6.16 -10.25
C PRO A 120 4.90 -4.84 -10.92
N LEU A 121 5.74 -3.80 -10.82
CA LEU A 121 5.46 -2.52 -11.46
C LEU A 121 5.58 -2.62 -12.99
N GLU A 122 6.58 -3.32 -13.50
CA GLU A 122 6.73 -3.58 -14.94
C GLU A 122 5.53 -4.33 -15.53
N LEU A 123 4.96 -5.28 -14.80
CA LEU A 123 3.75 -5.99 -15.23
C LEU A 123 2.54 -5.05 -15.35
N VAL A 124 2.34 -4.16 -14.37
CA VAL A 124 1.26 -3.16 -14.42
C VAL A 124 1.46 -2.17 -15.56
N ILE A 125 2.71 -1.80 -15.86
CA ILE A 125 3.03 -0.90 -16.97
C ILE A 125 2.78 -1.55 -18.34
N ARG A 126 3.13 -2.83 -18.51
CA ARG A 126 3.00 -3.54 -19.79
C ARG A 126 1.56 -3.89 -20.12
N ASP A 127 0.79 -4.30 -19.12
CA ASP A 127 -0.61 -4.68 -19.27
C ASP A 127 -1.44 -3.96 -18.22
N GLU A 128 -1.89 -2.75 -18.59
CA GLU A 128 -2.72 -1.90 -17.71
C GLU A 128 -4.04 -2.56 -17.31
N GLU A 129 -4.48 -3.65 -17.95
CA GLU A 129 -5.72 -4.34 -17.60
C GLU A 129 -5.46 -5.61 -16.79
N MET A 130 -4.66 -6.55 -17.30
CA MET A 130 -4.35 -7.82 -16.61
C MET A 130 -3.33 -7.62 -15.49
N GLY A 131 -2.23 -6.92 -15.78
CA GLY A 131 -1.22 -6.58 -14.78
C GLY A 131 -1.83 -5.75 -13.66
N ALA A 132 -2.72 -4.82 -14.01
CA ALA A 132 -3.51 -4.11 -13.02
C ALA A 132 -4.40 -5.03 -12.20
N LYS A 133 -5.16 -5.97 -12.78
CA LYS A 133 -6.03 -6.86 -12.01
C LYS A 133 -5.25 -7.67 -10.97
N ILE A 134 -4.15 -8.30 -11.37
CA ILE A 134 -3.33 -9.14 -10.48
C ILE A 134 -2.72 -8.29 -9.36
N THR A 135 -1.98 -7.24 -9.71
CA THR A 135 -1.29 -6.40 -8.73
C THR A 135 -2.28 -5.60 -7.86
N THR A 136 -3.43 -5.20 -8.41
CA THR A 136 -4.48 -4.51 -7.64
C THR A 136 -5.11 -5.47 -6.62
N SER A 137 -5.43 -6.71 -6.98
CA SER A 137 -6.03 -7.66 -6.03
C SER A 137 -5.12 -7.96 -4.82
N MET A 138 -3.83 -8.22 -5.08
CA MET A 138 -2.83 -8.45 -4.04
C MET A 138 -2.59 -7.18 -3.23
N GLY A 139 -2.33 -6.06 -3.91
CA GLY A 139 -2.13 -4.75 -3.28
C GLY A 139 -3.31 -4.33 -2.41
N GLU A 140 -4.55 -4.59 -2.82
CA GLU A 140 -5.76 -4.28 -2.05
C GLU A 140 -5.85 -5.12 -0.78
N PHE A 141 -5.41 -6.38 -0.83
CA PHE A 141 -5.31 -7.21 0.37
C PHE A 141 -4.31 -6.62 1.37
N GLN A 142 -3.12 -6.21 0.92
CA GLN A 142 -2.16 -5.52 1.79
C GLN A 142 -2.72 -4.19 2.31
N GLU A 143 -3.40 -3.42 1.45
CA GLU A 143 -4.05 -2.17 1.86
C GLU A 143 -5.10 -2.41 2.95
N HIS A 144 -5.91 -3.47 2.81
CA HIS A 144 -6.94 -3.84 3.76
C HIS A 144 -6.33 -4.21 5.12
N ILE A 145 -5.27 -5.03 5.13
CA ILE A 145 -4.56 -5.38 6.37
C ILE A 145 -3.98 -4.12 7.02
N LEU A 146 -3.33 -3.27 6.22
CA LEU A 146 -2.69 -2.04 6.69
C LEU A 146 -3.71 -1.09 7.34
N ARG A 147 -4.79 -0.79 6.62
CA ARG A 147 -5.88 0.07 7.11
C ARG A 147 -6.52 -0.52 8.35
N ASN A 148 -6.86 -1.81 8.37
CA ASN A 148 -7.45 -2.44 9.55
C ASN A 148 -6.53 -2.38 10.78
N ARG A 149 -5.22 -2.53 10.58
CA ARG A 149 -4.27 -2.47 11.69
C ARG A 149 -4.23 -1.09 12.31
N TYR A 150 -4.28 -0.03 11.51
CA TYR A 150 -4.16 1.34 12.01
C TYR A 150 -5.50 2.00 12.37
N LEU A 151 -6.60 1.64 11.70
CA LEU A 151 -7.96 2.13 12.02
C LEU A 151 -8.51 1.58 13.34
N PHE A 152 -8.19 0.34 13.70
CA PHE A 152 -8.72 -0.33 14.91
C PHE A 152 -7.71 -0.46 16.06
N SER A 153 -6.47 -0.01 15.88
CA SER A 153 -5.53 0.09 17.00
C SER A 153 -6.06 1.18 17.93
N SER A 154 -6.46 0.80 19.15
CA SER A 154 -7.06 1.68 20.16
C SER A 154 -6.42 3.06 20.11
N ALA A 155 -7.25 4.08 19.87
CA ALA A 155 -6.87 5.48 19.74
C ALA A 155 -6.20 6.01 21.02
N GLY A 156 -4.93 5.65 21.19
CA GLY A 156 -4.02 6.24 22.16
C GLY A 156 -3.11 7.20 21.41
N LYS A 157 -3.39 8.51 21.53
CA LYS A 157 -2.46 9.62 21.29
C LYS A 157 -1.75 9.73 19.91
N ASN A 158 -2.11 8.94 18.89
CA ASN A 158 -1.45 9.02 17.59
C ASN A 158 -2.28 9.84 16.58
N GLU A 159 -1.71 10.96 16.15
CA GLU A 159 -2.32 11.94 15.23
C GLU A 159 -2.50 11.38 13.81
N VAL A 160 -3.69 11.53 13.25
CA VAL A 160 -4.08 11.16 11.87
C VAL A 160 -3.95 12.36 10.92
N SER A 161 -2.76 12.96 10.88
CA SER A 161 -2.47 14.18 10.11
C SER A 161 -1.43 13.97 9.01
N PHE A 162 -1.09 12.72 8.71
CA PHE A 162 -0.04 12.40 7.74
C PHE A 162 -0.64 12.05 6.38
N PHE A 163 0.19 12.15 5.36
CA PHE A 163 -0.13 11.79 3.98
C PHE A 163 1.15 11.38 3.24
N CYS A 164 1.01 10.80 2.06
CA CYS A 164 2.14 10.60 1.15
C CYS A 164 2.09 11.65 0.04
N TYR A 165 3.23 12.02 -0.53
CA TYR A 165 3.28 12.90 -1.68
C TYR A 165 4.41 12.50 -2.62
N LEU A 166 4.25 12.90 -3.87
CA LEU A 166 5.23 12.71 -4.94
C LEU A 166 5.67 14.09 -5.43
N LEU A 167 6.95 14.22 -5.75
CA LEU A 167 7.44 15.32 -6.58
C LEU A 167 7.76 14.78 -7.96
N LEU A 168 7.21 15.44 -8.98
CA LEU A 168 7.34 15.03 -10.37
C LEU A 168 7.99 16.10 -11.22
N ASP A 169 8.79 15.65 -12.17
CA ASP A 169 9.35 16.44 -13.25
C ASP A 169 8.33 16.56 -14.40
N PRO A 170 7.75 17.75 -14.63
CA PRO A 170 6.77 17.93 -15.70
C PRO A 170 7.37 17.84 -17.11
N SER A 171 8.69 18.01 -17.28
CA SER A 171 9.34 17.93 -18.61
C SER A 171 9.30 16.51 -19.20
N MET A 172 9.13 15.50 -18.35
CA MET A 172 9.01 14.08 -18.73
C MET A 172 7.55 13.65 -19.00
N LEU A 173 6.58 14.53 -18.74
CA LEU A 173 5.16 14.22 -18.81
C LEU A 173 4.57 14.74 -20.12
N SER A 174 3.81 13.89 -20.80
CA SER A 174 2.88 14.37 -21.84
C SER A 174 1.64 15.01 -21.18
N SER A 175 0.65 15.42 -21.97
CA SER A 175 -0.58 16.00 -21.40
C SER A 175 -1.20 15.06 -20.35
N ALA A 176 -1.82 15.61 -19.30
CA ALA A 176 -2.39 14.79 -18.22
C ALA A 176 -3.39 13.73 -18.72
N SER A 177 -4.08 13.97 -19.85
CA SER A 177 -4.99 13.01 -20.49
C SER A 177 -4.30 11.90 -21.28
N SER A 178 -3.08 12.12 -21.76
CA SER A 178 -2.32 11.18 -22.61
C SER A 178 -1.15 10.51 -21.88
N CYS A 179 -0.81 10.98 -20.67
CA CYS A 179 0.29 10.44 -19.90
C CYS A 179 0.00 8.98 -19.53
N ASP A 180 0.82 8.07 -20.04
CA ASP A 180 0.78 6.67 -19.65
C ASP A 180 1.43 6.47 -18.26
N LEU A 181 1.26 5.27 -17.70
CA LEU A 181 1.81 4.95 -16.38
C LEU A 181 3.34 4.97 -16.36
N ARG A 182 4.02 4.60 -17.46
CA ARG A 182 5.48 4.58 -17.52
C ARG A 182 6.04 6.00 -17.42
N GLN A 183 5.54 6.91 -18.26
CA GLN A 183 5.88 8.33 -18.23
C GLN A 183 5.65 8.92 -16.85
N PHE A 184 4.48 8.62 -16.26
CA PHE A 184 4.14 9.09 -14.92
C PHE A 184 5.15 8.63 -13.88
N VAL A 185 5.48 7.34 -13.83
CA VAL A 185 6.41 6.81 -12.82
C VAL A 185 7.84 7.27 -13.07
N SER A 186 8.27 7.35 -14.33
CA SER A 186 9.58 7.89 -14.70
C SER A 186 9.74 9.37 -14.34
N ALA A 187 8.66 10.15 -14.31
CA ALA A 187 8.73 11.55 -13.89
C ALA A 187 8.85 11.73 -12.37
N ILE A 188 8.55 10.70 -11.55
CA ILE A 188 8.64 10.80 -10.10
C ILE A 188 10.13 10.79 -9.71
N PHE A 189 10.61 11.91 -9.20
CA PHE A 189 11.98 12.00 -8.67
C PHE A 189 12.04 11.96 -7.14
N TYR A 190 10.90 12.07 -6.45
CA TYR A 190 10.88 11.96 -4.99
C TYR A 190 9.55 11.41 -4.47
N VAL A 191 9.64 10.49 -3.52
CA VAL A 191 8.50 9.96 -2.74
C VAL A 191 8.70 10.37 -1.28
N GLY A 192 7.68 10.96 -0.66
CA GLY A 192 7.79 11.43 0.72
C GLY A 192 6.55 11.16 1.56
N LYS A 193 6.79 10.96 2.86
CA LYS A 193 5.76 11.16 3.89
C LYS A 193 5.69 12.62 4.32
N GLY A 194 4.50 13.19 4.30
CA GLY A 194 4.21 14.57 4.65
C GLY A 194 3.34 14.71 5.91
N LYS A 195 3.42 15.88 6.54
CA LYS A 195 2.48 16.41 7.51
C LYS A 195 2.41 17.93 7.29
N HIS A 196 1.22 18.53 7.39
CA HIS A 196 1.01 19.96 7.13
C HIS A 196 1.59 20.40 5.76
N SER A 197 2.33 21.52 5.72
CA SER A 197 2.91 22.14 4.52
C SER A 197 4.25 21.53 4.07
N ARG A 198 4.60 20.31 4.52
CA ARG A 198 5.89 19.68 4.23
C ARG A 198 6.30 19.66 2.74
N PRO A 199 5.40 19.41 1.78
CA PRO A 199 5.76 19.44 0.36
C PRO A 199 6.17 20.84 -0.11
N LEU A 200 5.41 21.86 0.28
CA LEU A 200 5.73 23.26 0.02
C LEU A 200 7.02 23.71 0.73
N GLN A 201 7.31 23.15 1.91
CA GLN A 201 8.56 23.42 2.61
C GLN A 201 9.78 23.00 1.78
N HIS A 202 9.72 21.90 1.02
CA HIS A 202 10.85 21.50 0.17
C HIS A 202 11.12 22.48 -0.97
N LEU A 203 10.08 23.11 -1.51
CA LEU A 203 10.23 24.16 -2.52
C LEU A 203 10.80 25.44 -1.89
N ASN A 204 10.32 25.83 -0.70
CA ASN A 204 10.90 26.94 0.05
C ASN A 204 12.37 26.73 0.42
N ASP A 205 12.71 25.51 0.86
CA ASP A 205 14.08 25.14 1.20
C ASP A 205 14.97 25.27 -0.05
N ALA A 206 14.51 24.81 -1.22
CA ALA A 206 15.24 24.97 -2.49
C ALA A 206 15.48 26.44 -2.84
N ASN A 207 14.46 27.29 -2.75
CA ASN A 207 14.60 28.73 -3.01
C ASN A 207 15.63 29.39 -2.06
N ARG A 208 15.60 29.04 -0.77
CA ARG A 208 16.58 29.52 0.21
C ARG A 208 18.00 29.01 -0.04
N CYS A 209 18.15 27.84 -0.66
CA CYS A 209 19.46 27.29 -0.97
C CYS A 209 20.21 28.13 -2.00
N ARG A 210 19.52 28.88 -2.89
CA ARG A 210 20.16 29.73 -3.90
C ARG A 210 21.23 30.64 -3.31
N SER A 211 20.91 31.35 -2.23
CA SER A 211 21.86 32.25 -1.55
C SER A 211 22.99 31.52 -0.83
N LEU A 212 22.81 30.23 -0.52
CA LEU A 212 23.82 29.40 0.14
C LEU A 212 24.75 28.71 -0.87
N LEU A 213 24.40 28.65 -2.16
CA LEU A 213 25.26 28.08 -3.20
C LEU A 213 26.52 28.90 -3.47
N GLU A 214 26.56 30.17 -3.02
CA GLU A 214 27.77 31.01 -3.07
C GLU A 214 28.80 30.61 -2.00
N ASP A 215 28.41 29.79 -1.02
CA ASP A 215 29.29 29.26 0.02
C ASP A 215 29.77 27.85 -0.38
N ASP A 216 31.06 27.72 -0.69
CA ASP A 216 31.71 26.46 -1.08
C ASP A 216 31.53 25.32 -0.04
N SER A 217 31.23 25.65 1.22
CA SER A 217 30.99 24.66 2.28
C SER A 217 29.58 24.05 2.24
N TYR A 218 28.63 24.69 1.54
CA TYR A 218 27.25 24.25 1.48
C TYR A 218 27.05 23.24 0.33
N GLN A 219 26.59 22.04 0.67
CA GLN A 219 26.27 21.00 -0.32
C GLN A 219 24.77 20.68 -0.28
N PRO A 220 23.98 21.12 -1.28
CA PRO A 220 22.55 20.83 -1.33
C PRO A 220 22.32 19.33 -1.50
N THR A 221 21.22 18.82 -0.92
CA THR A 221 20.80 17.43 -1.15
C THR A 221 20.40 17.21 -2.61
N GLU A 222 20.50 15.98 -3.12
CA GLU A 222 20.10 15.63 -4.49
C GLU A 222 18.67 16.06 -4.83
N LYS A 223 17.76 16.01 -3.84
CA LYS A 223 16.39 16.51 -4.01
C LYS A 223 16.34 18.01 -4.30
N LEU A 224 17.13 18.81 -3.57
CA LEU A 224 17.16 20.26 -3.75
C LEU A 224 17.87 20.62 -5.05
N LYS A 225 18.96 19.92 -5.39
CA LYS A 225 19.63 20.04 -6.70
C LYS A 225 18.64 19.81 -7.84
N ARG A 226 17.84 18.74 -7.78
CA ARG A 226 16.84 18.44 -8.81
C ARG A 226 15.76 19.51 -8.94
N ILE A 227 15.26 20.06 -7.82
CA ILE A 227 14.28 21.15 -7.84
C ILE A 227 14.87 22.39 -8.52
N LEU A 228 16.10 22.77 -8.14
CA LEU A 228 16.80 23.93 -8.71
C LEU A 228 17.08 23.75 -10.21
N GLU A 229 17.54 22.57 -10.62
CA GLU A 229 17.77 22.23 -12.03
C GLU A 229 16.50 22.36 -12.87
N LEU A 230 15.36 21.91 -12.35
CA LEU A 230 14.08 22.06 -13.05
C LEU A 230 13.71 23.54 -13.22
N TRP A 231 13.85 24.34 -12.17
CA TRP A 231 13.58 25.78 -12.22
C TRP A 231 14.53 26.52 -13.17
N ASP A 232 15.83 26.20 -13.15
CA ASP A 232 16.85 26.77 -14.05
C ASP A 232 16.52 26.48 -15.53
N ASN A 233 15.96 25.31 -15.81
CA ASN A 233 15.51 24.92 -17.14
C ASN A 233 14.12 25.50 -17.51
N GLY A 234 13.54 26.36 -16.68
CA GLY A 234 12.23 26.97 -16.91
C GLY A 234 11.04 26.04 -16.69
N HIS A 235 11.26 24.88 -16.05
CA HIS A 235 10.21 23.95 -15.65
C HIS A 235 9.79 24.21 -14.20
N GLY A 236 8.52 23.95 -13.85
CA GLY A 236 8.08 23.93 -12.46
C GLY A 236 8.27 22.54 -11.84
N VAL A 237 7.84 22.38 -10.58
CA VAL A 237 7.77 21.07 -9.91
C VAL A 237 6.31 20.73 -9.61
N ILE A 238 5.85 19.55 -10.02
CA ILE A 238 4.51 19.09 -9.64
C ILE A 238 4.59 18.42 -8.27
N SER A 239 3.73 18.84 -7.34
CA SER A 239 3.55 18.18 -6.05
C SER A 239 2.18 17.49 -6.01
N LEU A 240 2.19 16.15 -6.06
CA LEU A 240 0.97 15.33 -6.02
C LEU A 240 0.78 14.77 -4.61
N HIS A 241 -0.35 15.05 -3.97
CA HIS A 241 -0.66 14.53 -2.64
C HIS A 241 -1.52 13.28 -2.70
N LEU A 242 -1.24 12.31 -1.84
CA LEU A 242 -1.84 10.97 -1.84
C LEU A 242 -2.17 10.54 -0.41
N SER A 243 -3.22 9.72 -0.25
CA SER A 243 -3.54 9.04 1.02
C SER A 243 -3.59 9.98 2.25
N HIS A 244 -4.53 10.92 2.28
CA HIS A 244 -4.69 11.87 3.39
C HIS A 244 -5.24 11.25 4.67
N ASN A 245 -5.01 11.95 5.79
CA ASN A 245 -5.56 11.64 7.12
C ASN A 245 -5.19 10.23 7.61
N ILE A 246 -3.95 9.80 7.35
CA ILE A 246 -3.44 8.50 7.78
C ILE A 246 -2.46 8.67 8.95
N HIS A 247 -2.19 7.55 9.63
CA HIS A 247 -1.19 7.52 10.68
C HIS A 247 0.22 7.62 10.10
N SER A 248 1.15 8.20 10.87
CA SER A 248 2.58 8.31 10.48
C SER A 248 3.20 6.96 10.11
N ALA A 249 2.81 5.89 10.80
CA ALA A 249 3.28 4.54 10.52
C ALA A 249 2.70 4.01 9.20
N GLU A 250 1.43 4.24 8.92
CA GLU A 250 0.80 3.86 7.65
C GLU A 250 1.45 4.61 6.47
N ALA A 251 1.64 5.92 6.61
CA ALA A 251 2.29 6.74 5.59
C ALA A 251 3.72 6.26 5.30
N PHE A 252 4.45 5.82 6.33
CA PHE A 252 5.78 5.24 6.17
C PHE A 252 5.77 3.92 5.39
N VAL A 253 4.77 3.06 5.59
CA VAL A 253 4.62 1.82 4.80
C VAL A 253 4.33 2.15 3.34
N ARG A 254 3.40 3.08 3.09
CA ARG A 254 3.00 3.49 1.74
C ARG A 254 4.17 4.13 0.98
N GLU A 255 4.85 5.08 1.61
CA GLU A 255 6.09 5.71 1.10
C GLU A 255 7.12 4.65 0.72
N GLY A 256 7.45 3.75 1.67
CA GLY A 256 8.48 2.76 1.43
C GLY A 256 8.12 1.74 0.34
N SER A 257 6.85 1.38 0.25
CA SER A 257 6.39 0.41 -0.76
C SER A 257 6.45 1.01 -2.16
N MET A 258 6.08 2.29 -2.33
CA MET A 258 6.28 3.00 -3.59
C MET A 258 7.77 3.10 -3.97
N ILE A 259 8.65 3.39 -3.01
CA ILE A 259 10.11 3.41 -3.23
C ILE A 259 10.64 2.03 -3.65
N GLU A 260 10.19 0.93 -3.04
CA GLU A 260 10.62 -0.42 -3.44
C GLU A 260 10.08 -0.83 -4.82
N ALA A 261 8.91 -0.31 -5.22
CA ALA A 261 8.33 -0.58 -6.52
C ALA A 261 9.06 0.16 -7.65
N ILE A 262 9.37 1.45 -7.46
CA ILE A 262 10.17 2.27 -8.40
C ILE A 262 11.64 1.84 -8.37
N GLY A 263 12.18 1.53 -7.20
CA GLY A 263 13.62 1.46 -6.98
C GLY A 263 14.24 2.85 -6.76
N ILE A 264 15.55 2.88 -6.55
CA ILE A 264 16.28 4.11 -6.18
C ILE A 264 16.98 4.80 -7.35
N HIS A 265 17.00 4.19 -8.54
CA HIS A 265 17.74 4.72 -9.69
C HIS A 265 17.14 6.03 -10.23
N ASN A 266 15.82 6.21 -10.06
CA ASN A 266 15.09 7.38 -10.52
C ASN A 266 14.72 8.36 -9.38
N LEU A 267 15.04 8.02 -8.13
CA LEU A 267 14.61 8.78 -6.95
C LEU A 267 15.79 9.50 -6.31
N THR A 268 15.60 10.77 -5.94
CA THR A 268 16.53 11.52 -5.09
C THR A 268 16.43 11.13 -3.61
N ASN A 269 15.65 10.09 -3.28
CA ASN A 269 15.55 9.52 -1.94
C ASN A 269 16.91 8.93 -1.55
N MET A 270 17.48 9.38 -0.42
CA MET A 270 18.81 8.94 0.01
C MET A 270 18.91 7.46 0.43
N ALA A 271 17.79 6.84 0.76
CA ALA A 271 17.78 5.46 1.25
C ALA A 271 16.48 4.74 0.88
N LYS A 272 16.61 3.42 0.72
CA LYS A 272 15.46 2.49 0.71
C LYS A 272 14.73 2.51 2.05
N ALA A 273 13.50 2.04 2.05
CA ALA A 273 12.70 2.00 3.27
C ALA A 273 13.22 0.94 4.25
N ASN A 274 13.56 1.39 5.46
CA ASN A 274 13.85 0.49 6.57
C ASN A 274 12.54 0.12 7.29
N PHE A 275 11.82 -0.86 6.74
CA PHE A 275 10.51 -1.24 7.24
C PHE A 275 10.56 -1.71 8.70
N ARG A 276 9.60 -1.23 9.50
CA ARG A 276 9.37 -1.66 10.88
C ARG A 276 7.90 -1.97 11.10
N GLY A 277 7.59 -2.95 11.95
CA GLY A 277 6.21 -3.31 12.29
C GLY A 277 5.55 -4.19 11.23
N LEU A 278 4.27 -3.92 10.90
CA LEU A 278 3.49 -4.79 9.99
C LEU A 278 4.20 -5.24 8.70
N PRO A 279 4.91 -4.35 7.97
CA PRO A 279 5.49 -4.74 6.69
C PRO A 279 6.69 -5.68 6.81
N THR A 280 7.26 -5.89 8.01
CA THR A 280 8.34 -6.88 8.19
C THR A 280 7.86 -8.31 8.02
N ALA A 281 6.54 -8.54 8.07
CA ALA A 281 5.93 -9.83 7.79
C ALA A 281 5.61 -10.02 6.30
N TRP A 282 5.77 -8.99 5.46
CA TRP A 282 5.52 -9.06 4.03
C TRP A 282 6.79 -9.46 3.30
N THR A 283 6.64 -10.27 2.24
CA THR A 283 7.75 -10.56 1.34
C THR A 283 8.10 -9.31 0.53
N LYS A 284 9.33 -9.27 0.00
CA LYS A 284 9.75 -8.19 -0.90
C LYS A 284 8.79 -8.03 -2.08
N ARG A 285 8.32 -9.14 -2.65
CA ARG A 285 7.32 -9.16 -3.72
C ARG A 285 6.01 -8.50 -3.31
N GLN A 286 5.47 -8.82 -2.13
CA GLN A 286 4.24 -8.21 -1.61
C GLN A 286 4.39 -6.69 -1.39
N ILE A 287 5.55 -6.24 -0.91
CA ILE A 287 5.85 -4.81 -0.76
C ILE A 287 5.85 -4.12 -2.13
N GLN A 288 6.47 -4.74 -3.13
CA GLN A 288 6.53 -4.22 -4.49
C GLN A 288 5.16 -4.22 -5.19
N GLU A 289 4.36 -5.27 -5.00
CA GLU A 289 2.97 -5.34 -5.49
C GLU A 289 2.10 -4.24 -4.87
N PHE A 290 2.19 -4.07 -3.55
CA PHE A 290 1.49 -2.99 -2.85
C PHE A 290 1.94 -1.61 -3.37
N GLY A 291 3.24 -1.40 -3.55
CA GLY A 291 3.79 -0.17 -4.13
C GLY A 291 3.32 0.11 -5.55
N ALA A 292 3.34 -0.90 -6.43
CA ALA A 292 2.89 -0.78 -7.81
C ALA A 292 1.39 -0.42 -7.90
N MET A 293 0.56 -1.03 -7.07
CA MET A 293 -0.85 -0.64 -6.97
C MET A 293 -1.01 0.82 -6.49
N LEU A 294 -0.24 1.26 -5.49
CA LEU A 294 -0.29 2.66 -5.02
C LEU A 294 0.10 3.65 -6.13
N LEU A 295 1.13 3.33 -6.93
CA LEU A 295 1.57 4.17 -8.05
C LEU A 295 0.51 4.23 -9.16
N ARG A 296 -0.15 3.11 -9.46
CA ARG A 296 -1.30 3.10 -10.37
C ARG A 296 -2.44 3.98 -9.86
N LYS A 297 -2.78 3.90 -8.57
CA LYS A 297 -3.78 4.79 -7.95
C LYS A 297 -3.35 6.26 -8.06
N ALA A 298 -2.06 6.55 -7.82
CA ALA A 298 -1.51 7.89 -7.96
C ALA A 298 -1.58 8.42 -9.40
N HIS A 299 -1.33 7.58 -10.40
CA HIS A 299 -1.47 7.94 -11.81
C HIS A 299 -2.90 8.31 -12.18
N VAL A 300 -3.89 7.55 -11.71
CA VAL A 300 -5.31 7.87 -11.90
C VAL A 300 -5.65 9.23 -11.27
N ILE A 301 -5.15 9.51 -10.06
CA ILE A 301 -5.33 10.80 -9.40
C ILE A 301 -4.69 11.92 -10.22
N PHE A 302 -3.45 11.74 -10.66
CA PHE A 302 -2.71 12.72 -11.46
C PHE A 302 -3.45 13.12 -12.74
N ARG A 303 -3.99 12.14 -13.48
CA ARG A 303 -4.77 12.41 -14.71
C ARG A 303 -6.03 13.25 -14.44
N ASN A 304 -6.56 13.21 -13.21
CA ASN A 304 -7.80 13.89 -12.82
C ASN A 304 -7.58 15.24 -12.12
N GLU A 305 -6.54 15.37 -11.29
CA GLU A 305 -6.34 16.55 -10.42
C GLU A 305 -5.81 17.79 -11.15
N ARG A 306 -5.32 17.65 -12.39
CA ARG A 306 -4.74 18.76 -13.19
C ARG A 306 -3.74 19.60 -12.38
N CYS A 307 -2.85 18.93 -11.64
CA CYS A 307 -1.88 19.58 -10.76
C CYS A 307 -1.02 20.58 -11.54
N ARG A 308 -1.03 21.85 -11.12
CA ARG A 308 -0.19 22.90 -11.71
C ARG A 308 1.25 22.77 -11.19
N PRO A 309 2.28 22.84 -12.06
CA PRO A 309 3.67 22.96 -11.63
C PRO A 309 3.91 24.22 -10.81
N VAL A 310 4.68 24.11 -9.74
CA VAL A 310 5.09 25.23 -8.89
C VAL A 310 6.46 25.72 -9.36
N TYR A 311 6.52 26.97 -9.77
CA TYR A 311 7.73 27.63 -10.25
C TYR A 311 8.45 28.36 -9.12
N GLU A 312 9.73 28.68 -9.32
CA GLU A 312 10.51 29.49 -8.36
C GLU A 312 9.79 30.81 -8.02
N ALA A 313 9.24 31.47 -9.03
CA ALA A 313 8.47 32.71 -8.88
C ALA A 313 7.19 32.58 -8.03
N ASP A 314 6.63 31.36 -7.88
CA ASP A 314 5.45 31.12 -7.05
C ASP A 314 5.81 31.05 -5.55
N ILE A 315 7.10 30.94 -5.20
CA ILE A 315 7.62 30.77 -3.83
C ILE A 315 8.27 32.05 -3.30
N ALA A 316 8.68 32.96 -4.18
CA ALA A 316 9.34 34.21 -3.82
C ALA A 316 8.38 35.18 -3.11
N VAL A 317 8.50 35.27 -1.78
CA VAL A 317 7.95 36.33 -0.92
C VAL A 317 9.04 36.81 0.03
#